data_AF-A0A525CXT7-F1
#
_entry.id   AF-A0A525CXT7-F1
#
_cell.length_a   1.000
_cell.length_b   1.000
_cell.length_c   1.000
_cell.angle_alpha   90.00
_cell.angle_beta   90.00
_cell.angle_gamma   90.00
#
_symmetry.space_group_name_H-M   'P 1'
#
loop_
_entity.id
_entity.type
_entity.pdbx_description
1 polymer ?
#
loop_
_entity_poly.entity_id
_entity_poly.type
_entity_poly.pdbx_seq_one_letter_code
_entity_poly.pdbx_strand_id
1 'polypeptide(L)'
;MNKTYVANSVLCLIIFAALVYGLTYVAQAPDAIALINPKPKVSEMVEHYAEKIVLQKAVISTNQVTHETRALFSVDNHAEHAVRNLIIVCELTDGEGNSWGRQKWVVYGSIEPGAQGDFEIADRRYLSHHVKLEKSDCFLKDFKLLGEKSVASSRH
;
A
#
# COMPACT_ATOMS: atom_id res chain seq x y z
N MET A 1 55.18 -7.09 -3.15
CA MET A 1 53.85 -6.44 -3.25
C MET A 1 54.02 -4.93 -3.13
N ASN A 2 53.49 -4.17 -4.08
CA ASN A 2 53.69 -2.73 -4.15
C ASN A 2 52.80 -2.02 -3.11
N LYS A 3 53.39 -1.22 -2.20
CA LYS A 3 52.68 -0.60 -1.06
C LYS A 3 51.47 0.24 -1.48
N THR A 4 51.51 0.83 -2.67
CA THR A 4 50.42 1.59 -3.31
C THR A 4 49.21 0.73 -3.66
N TYR A 5 49.41 -0.53 -4.03
CA TYR A 5 48.30 -1.44 -4.37
C TYR A 5 47.49 -1.81 -3.12
N VAL A 6 48.18 -2.06 -2.00
CA VAL A 6 47.56 -2.38 -0.71
C VAL A 6 46.78 -1.17 -0.17
N ALA A 7 47.33 0.04 -0.28
CA ALA A 7 46.65 1.26 0.16
C ALA A 7 45.35 1.53 -0.63
N ASN A 8 45.37 1.36 -1.96
CA ASN A 8 44.17 1.55 -2.79
C ASN A 8 43.10 0.48 -2.51
N SER A 9 43.49 -0.77 -2.27
CA SER A 9 42.54 -1.83 -1.91
C SER A 9 41.86 -1.59 -0.56
N VAL A 10 42.61 -1.09 0.45
CA VAL A 10 42.05 -0.74 1.75
C VAL A 10 41.08 0.44 1.63
N LEU A 11 41.42 1.45 0.84
CA LEU A 11 40.54 2.60 0.60
C LEU A 11 39.22 2.17 -0.07
N CYS A 12 39.27 1.31 -1.09
CA CYS A 12 38.06 0.77 -1.73
C CYS A 12 37.18 -0.02 -0.76
N LEU A 13 37.77 -0.81 0.14
CA LEU A 13 37.02 -1.54 1.16
C LEU A 13 36.33 -0.61 2.15
N ILE A 14 36.98 0.48 2.57
CA ILE A 14 36.38 1.46 3.47
C ILE A 14 35.21 2.18 2.78
N ILE A 15 35.38 2.59 1.52
CA ILE A 15 34.30 3.23 0.74
C ILE A 15 33.13 2.27 0.56
N PHE A 16 33.40 1.01 0.23
CA PHE A 16 32.36 -0.02 0.07
C PHE A 16 31.61 -0.27 1.38
N ALA A 17 32.33 -0.40 2.51
CA ALA A 17 31.73 -0.56 3.82
C ALA A 17 30.87 0.66 4.20
N ALA A 18 31.36 1.89 3.95
CA ALA A 18 30.61 3.11 4.21
C ALA A 18 29.36 3.24 3.33
N LEU A 19 29.43 2.85 2.05
CA LEU A 19 28.28 2.83 1.15
C LEU A 19 27.23 1.80 1.59
N VAL A 20 27.65 0.58 1.89
CA VAL A 20 26.73 -0.47 2.34
C VAL A 20 26.07 -0.06 3.66
N TYR A 21 26.86 0.44 4.62
CA TYR A 21 26.33 0.86 5.92
C TYR A 21 25.41 2.08 5.82
N GLY A 22 25.77 3.06 5.01
CA GLY A 22 24.94 4.24 4.72
C GLY A 22 23.63 3.86 4.05
N LEU A 23 23.65 2.96 3.07
CA LEU A 23 22.44 2.46 2.41
C LEU A 23 21.54 1.70 3.38
N THR A 24 22.10 0.85 4.25
CA THR A 24 21.31 0.14 5.27
C THR A 24 20.70 1.07 6.29
N TYR A 25 21.42 2.12 6.71
CA TYR A 25 20.93 3.07 7.70
C TYR A 25 19.81 3.96 7.13
N VAL A 26 19.97 4.46 5.90
CA VAL A 26 18.94 5.24 5.20
C VAL A 26 17.68 4.40 4.93
N ALA A 27 17.86 3.12 4.59
CA ALA A 27 16.74 2.19 4.39
C ALA A 27 16.00 1.81 5.69
N GLN A 28 16.58 2.12 6.86
CA GLN A 28 16.00 1.84 8.18
C GLN A 28 15.48 3.10 8.89
N ALA A 29 15.82 4.30 8.41
CA ALA A 29 15.38 5.56 9.00
C ALA A 29 13.92 5.87 8.58
N PRO A 30 12.95 5.92 9.52
CA PRO A 30 11.54 6.15 9.21
C PRO A 30 11.28 7.44 8.41
N ASP A 31 12.02 8.51 8.73
CA ASP A 31 11.88 9.82 8.10
C ASP A 31 12.39 9.84 6.65
N ALA A 32 13.44 9.07 6.33
CA ALA A 32 13.96 8.97 4.97
C ALA A 32 13.02 8.19 4.07
N ILE A 33 12.36 7.14 4.59
CA ILE A 33 11.33 6.38 3.87
C ILE A 33 10.08 7.24 3.63
N ALA A 34 9.69 8.09 4.59
CA ALA A 34 8.56 9.00 4.45
C ALA A 34 8.76 10.06 3.34
N LEU A 35 9.98 10.57 3.19
CA LEU A 35 10.35 11.50 2.09
C LEU A 35 10.27 10.85 0.70
N ILE A 36 10.54 9.54 0.63
CA ILE A 36 10.49 8.76 -0.64
C ILE A 36 9.07 8.25 -0.92
N ASN A 37 8.23 8.11 0.11
CA ASN A 37 6.91 7.50 0.01
C ASN A 37 5.79 8.43 0.53
N PRO A 38 5.51 9.53 -0.19
CA PRO A 38 4.54 10.54 0.24
C PRO A 38 3.18 9.91 0.54
N LYS A 39 2.43 10.50 1.47
CA LYS A 39 1.09 10.01 1.84
C LYS A 39 0.24 9.82 0.57
N PRO A 40 -0.48 8.69 0.48
CA PRO A 40 -1.23 8.38 -0.72
C PRO A 40 -2.39 9.38 -0.85
N LYS A 41 -2.37 10.20 -1.91
CA LYS A 41 -3.48 11.10 -2.21
C LYS A 41 -4.73 10.28 -2.51
N VAL A 42 -5.79 10.56 -1.76
CA VAL A 42 -7.14 10.02 -1.99
C VAL A 42 -7.76 10.78 -3.18
N SER A 43 -8.63 10.12 -3.94
CA SER A 43 -9.35 10.78 -5.02
C SER A 43 -10.36 11.79 -4.47
N GLU A 44 -10.63 12.85 -5.23
CA GLU A 44 -11.69 13.82 -4.91
C GLU A 44 -13.06 13.15 -4.78
N MET A 45 -13.29 12.06 -5.52
CA MET A 45 -14.47 11.20 -5.41
C MET A 45 -14.61 10.61 -4.01
N VAL A 46 -13.54 10.01 -3.48
CA VAL A 46 -13.57 9.46 -2.12
C VAL A 46 -13.76 10.56 -1.08
N GLU A 47 -13.08 11.70 -1.24
CA GLU A 47 -13.25 12.84 -0.34
C GLU A 47 -14.71 13.35 -0.34
N HIS A 48 -15.33 13.45 -1.52
CA HIS A 48 -16.72 13.92 -1.67
C HIS A 48 -17.75 12.96 -1.05
N TYR A 49 -17.47 11.64 -1.05
CA TYR A 49 -18.37 10.61 -0.54
C TYR A 49 -17.87 9.93 0.75
N ALA A 50 -16.94 10.55 1.48
CA ALA A 50 -16.23 9.92 2.60
C ALA A 50 -17.16 9.33 3.68
N GLU A 51 -18.31 9.97 3.92
CA GLU A 51 -19.31 9.52 4.90
C GLU A 51 -20.37 8.57 4.32
N LYS A 52 -20.42 8.44 2.98
CA LYS A 52 -21.44 7.64 2.29
C LYS A 52 -20.90 6.31 1.80
N ILE A 53 -19.62 6.23 1.44
CA ILE A 53 -19.01 4.99 0.94
C ILE A 53 -17.88 4.60 1.90
N VAL A 54 -18.15 3.60 2.73
CA VAL A 54 -17.33 3.29 3.92
C VAL A 54 -16.73 1.90 3.81
N LEU A 55 -15.41 1.79 3.96
CA LEU A 55 -14.74 0.52 4.14
C LEU A 55 -14.95 0.03 5.58
N GLN A 56 -15.92 -0.87 5.78
CA GLN A 56 -16.27 -1.39 7.09
C GLN A 56 -15.26 -2.41 7.63
N LYS A 57 -14.71 -3.22 6.72
CA LYS A 57 -13.81 -4.31 7.09
C LYS A 57 -12.74 -4.50 6.05
N ALA A 58 -11.51 -4.70 6.51
CA ALA A 58 -10.39 -5.17 5.72
C ALA A 58 -9.65 -6.24 6.52
N VAL A 59 -9.58 -7.46 5.99
CA VAL A 59 -8.82 -8.56 6.59
C VAL A 59 -7.87 -9.09 5.55
N ILE A 60 -6.57 -8.99 5.83
CA ILE A 60 -5.53 -9.55 4.97
C ILE A 60 -4.90 -10.72 5.70
N SER A 61 -4.77 -11.83 5.01
CA SER A 61 -4.05 -13.01 5.47
C SER A 61 -3.06 -13.45 4.40
N THR A 62 -1.98 -14.10 4.80
CA THR A 62 -1.00 -14.64 3.84
C THR A 62 -0.57 -16.03 4.28
N ASN A 63 -0.61 -16.96 3.35
CA ASN A 63 -0.01 -18.26 3.51
C ASN A 63 1.49 -18.13 3.24
N GLN A 64 2.30 -18.26 4.29
CA GLN A 64 3.76 -18.11 4.20
C GLN A 64 4.45 -19.21 3.38
N VAL A 65 3.79 -20.36 3.17
CA VAL A 65 4.32 -21.48 2.38
C VAL A 65 4.03 -21.29 0.90
N THR A 66 2.81 -20.92 0.54
CA THR A 66 2.39 -20.76 -0.86
C THR A 66 2.58 -19.34 -1.40
N HIS A 67 2.91 -18.39 -0.53
CA HIS A 67 2.93 -16.95 -0.79
C HIS A 67 1.62 -16.43 -1.40
N GLU A 68 0.51 -17.09 -1.05
CA GLU A 68 -0.83 -16.65 -1.42
C GLU A 68 -1.34 -15.67 -0.37
N THR A 69 -1.62 -14.44 -0.79
CA THR A 69 -2.26 -13.42 0.03
C THR A 69 -3.74 -13.40 -0.29
N ARG A 70 -4.58 -13.52 0.74
CA ARG A 70 -6.03 -13.34 0.64
C ARG A 70 -6.45 -12.08 1.37
N ALA A 71 -7.22 -11.25 0.69
CA ALA A 71 -7.80 -10.03 1.23
C ALA A 71 -9.32 -10.11 1.16
N LEU A 72 -9.98 -9.89 2.30
CA LEU A 72 -11.43 -9.78 2.42
C LEU A 72 -11.77 -8.32 2.74
N PHE A 73 -12.59 -7.71 1.89
CA PHE A 73 -13.05 -6.34 2.05
C PHE A 73 -14.57 -6.30 2.14
N SER A 74 -15.09 -5.51 3.08
CA SER A 74 -16.51 -5.17 3.17
C SER A 74 -16.67 -3.67 3.02
N VAL A 75 -17.47 -3.25 2.05
CA VAL A 75 -17.72 -1.84 1.78
C VAL A 75 -19.22 -1.58 1.78
N ASP A 76 -19.63 -0.57 2.54
CA ASP A 76 -21.02 -0.09 2.56
C ASP A 76 -21.17 1.09 1.61
N ASN A 77 -22.24 1.07 0.84
CA ASN A 77 -22.62 2.16 -0.04
C ASN A 77 -23.94 2.78 0.42
N HIS A 78 -23.88 3.88 1.17
CA HIS A 78 -25.02 4.72 1.53
C HIS A 78 -25.25 5.88 0.55
N ALA A 79 -24.53 5.92 -0.57
CA ALA A 79 -24.77 6.92 -1.62
C ALA A 79 -26.00 6.55 -2.47
N GLU A 80 -26.52 7.52 -3.22
CA GLU A 80 -27.66 7.34 -4.13
C GLU A 80 -27.26 6.67 -5.45
N HIS A 81 -25.97 6.42 -5.66
CA HIS A 81 -25.42 5.86 -6.89
C HIS A 81 -24.71 4.53 -6.61
N ALA A 82 -24.81 3.60 -7.56
CA ALA A 82 -24.00 2.39 -7.51
C ALA A 82 -22.52 2.73 -7.70
N VAL A 83 -21.64 2.04 -6.98
CA VAL A 83 -20.18 2.22 -7.06
C VAL A 83 -19.55 0.98 -7.66
N ARG A 84 -18.41 1.13 -8.35
CA ARG A 84 -17.64 0.02 -8.92
C ARG A 84 -16.15 0.35 -9.00
N ASN A 85 -15.35 -0.66 -9.33
CA ASN A 85 -13.90 -0.52 -9.54
C ASN A 85 -13.22 0.13 -8.31
N LEU A 86 -13.53 -0.36 -7.11
CA LEU A 86 -12.98 0.18 -5.87
C LEU A 86 -11.47 -0.07 -5.86
N ILE A 87 -10.70 0.97 -5.53
CA ILE A 87 -9.27 0.88 -5.30
C ILE A 87 -9.05 1.00 -3.81
N ILE A 88 -8.62 -0.09 -3.18
CA ILE A 88 -8.30 -0.14 -1.75
C ILE A 88 -6.78 -0.17 -1.61
N VAL A 89 -6.25 0.65 -0.72
CA VAL A 89 -4.83 0.65 -0.39
C VAL A 89 -4.69 0.32 1.09
N CYS A 90 -3.76 -0.57 1.41
CA CYS A 90 -3.37 -0.83 2.79
C CYS A 90 -1.93 -0.43 3.03
N GLU A 91 -1.71 0.34 4.09
CA GLU A 91 -0.41 0.67 4.63
C GLU A 91 0.03 -0.47 5.54
N LEU A 92 1.11 -1.13 5.14
CA LEU A 92 1.65 -2.27 5.86
C LEU A 92 2.59 -1.79 6.95
N THR A 93 2.42 -2.32 8.16
CA THR A 93 3.25 -1.99 9.31
C THR A 93 3.90 -3.25 9.90
N ASP A 94 4.98 -3.09 10.65
CA ASP A 94 5.54 -4.18 11.45
C ASP A 94 4.97 -4.22 12.88
N GLY A 95 5.55 -5.09 13.71
CA GLY A 95 5.17 -5.24 15.12
C GLY A 95 5.40 -3.99 15.95
N GLU A 96 6.27 -3.08 15.51
CA GLU A 96 6.61 -1.83 16.19
C GLU A 96 5.78 -0.65 15.67
N GLY A 97 5.02 -0.85 14.59
CA GLY A 97 4.21 0.18 13.95
C GLY A 97 4.96 0.97 12.87
N ASN A 98 6.18 0.58 12.51
CA ASN A 98 6.91 1.22 11.43
C ASN A 98 6.27 0.87 10.08
N SER A 99 6.22 1.84 9.16
CA SER A 99 5.71 1.61 7.81
C SER A 99 6.69 0.78 6.99
N TRP A 100 6.23 -0.34 6.46
CA TRP A 100 6.98 -1.23 5.57
C TRP A 100 6.64 -1.04 4.10
N GLY A 101 5.55 -0.34 3.81
CA GLY A 101 5.14 -0.03 2.45
C GLY A 101 3.63 -0.04 2.30
N ARG A 102 3.18 -0.13 1.03
CA ARG A 102 1.76 -0.11 0.70
C ARG A 102 1.43 -1.20 -0.30
N GLN A 103 0.25 -1.76 -0.17
CA GLN A 103 -0.32 -2.70 -1.13
C GLN A 103 -1.62 -2.15 -1.68
N LYS A 104 -1.87 -2.41 -2.96
CA LYS A 104 -3.06 -1.94 -3.69
C LYS A 104 -3.89 -3.14 -4.14
N TRP A 105 -5.18 -3.07 -3.91
CA TRP A 105 -6.19 -3.99 -4.43
C TRP A 105 -7.18 -3.23 -5.30
N VAL A 106 -7.62 -3.88 -6.37
CA VAL A 106 -8.67 -3.36 -7.26
C VAL A 106 -9.81 -4.36 -7.23
N VAL A 107 -10.97 -3.91 -6.77
CA VAL A 107 -12.20 -4.69 -6.67
C VAL A 107 -13.08 -4.31 -7.85
N TYR A 108 -13.33 -5.26 -8.76
CA TYR A 108 -14.10 -4.98 -9.98
C TYR A 108 -15.62 -5.11 -9.83
N GLY A 109 -16.11 -5.62 -8.69
CA GLY A 109 -17.54 -5.71 -8.41
C GLY A 109 -18.21 -4.34 -8.27
N SER A 110 -19.54 -4.34 -8.36
CA SER A 110 -20.37 -3.18 -8.08
C SER A 110 -21.12 -3.34 -6.76
N ILE A 111 -21.42 -2.21 -6.10
CA ILE A 111 -22.25 -2.15 -4.90
C ILE A 111 -23.40 -1.21 -5.21
N GLU A 112 -24.63 -1.73 -5.12
CA GLU A 112 -25.84 -0.94 -5.35
C GLU A 112 -26.06 0.10 -4.24
N PRO A 113 -26.87 1.16 -4.49
CA PRO A 113 -27.25 2.12 -3.48
C PRO A 113 -27.90 1.44 -2.25
N GLY A 114 -27.47 1.83 -1.06
CA GLY A 114 -27.94 1.30 0.21
C GLY A 114 -27.49 -0.14 0.53
N ALA A 115 -26.61 -0.74 -0.26
CA ALA A 115 -26.15 -2.11 -0.09
C ALA A 115 -24.72 -2.20 0.48
N GLN A 116 -24.40 -3.37 1.00
CA GLN A 116 -23.06 -3.78 1.41
C GLN A 116 -22.49 -4.74 0.36
N GLY A 117 -21.22 -4.54 0.00
CA GLY A 117 -20.46 -5.43 -0.87
C GLY A 117 -19.33 -6.12 -0.12
N ASP A 118 -19.35 -7.46 -0.10
CA ASP A 118 -18.28 -8.30 0.41
C ASP A 118 -17.43 -8.86 -0.74
N PHE A 119 -16.12 -8.70 -0.66
CA PHE A 119 -15.19 -9.08 -1.71
C PHE A 119 -14.03 -9.88 -1.15
N GLU A 120 -13.78 -11.04 -1.74
CA GLU A 120 -12.59 -11.85 -1.49
C GLU A 120 -11.67 -11.80 -2.71
N ILE A 121 -10.42 -11.39 -2.50
CA ILE A 121 -9.37 -11.35 -3.52
C ILE A 121 -8.22 -12.21 -3.03
N ALA A 122 -7.89 -13.25 -3.80
CA ALA A 122 -6.70 -14.07 -3.61
C ALA A 122 -5.71 -13.80 -4.73
N ASP A 123 -4.46 -13.48 -4.38
CA ASP A 123 -3.37 -13.25 -5.33
C ASP A 123 -2.06 -13.79 -4.76
N ARG A 124 -1.15 -14.21 -5.63
CA ARG A 124 0.21 -14.59 -5.22
C ARG A 124 1.05 -13.35 -5.07
N ARG A 125 1.30 -12.95 -3.82
CA ARG A 125 2.12 -11.78 -3.49
C ARG A 125 3.08 -12.11 -2.39
N TYR A 126 4.32 -11.67 -2.57
CA TYR A 126 5.29 -11.73 -1.50
C TYR A 126 5.02 -10.59 -0.52
N LEU A 127 4.63 -10.94 0.71
CA LEU A 127 4.63 -10.04 1.85
C LEU A 127 5.74 -10.49 2.79
N SER A 128 6.59 -9.55 3.20
CA SER A 128 7.66 -9.82 4.16
C SER A 128 7.08 -10.39 5.46
N HIS A 129 7.76 -11.37 6.04
CA HIS A 129 7.40 -11.96 7.33
C HIS A 129 7.46 -10.95 8.50
N HIS A 130 8.13 -9.80 8.30
CA HIS A 130 8.15 -8.70 9.26
C HIS A 130 6.83 -7.92 9.31
N VAL A 131 6.02 -7.97 8.26
CA VAL A 131 4.73 -7.28 8.21
C VAL A 131 3.74 -7.94 9.18
N LYS A 132 3.06 -7.10 9.97
CA LYS A 132 1.94 -7.47 10.84
C LYS A 132 0.64 -6.98 10.20
N LEU A 133 -0.01 -7.90 9.50
CA LEU A 133 -1.22 -7.61 8.73
C LEU A 133 -2.38 -7.15 9.63
N GLU A 134 -2.43 -7.63 10.86
CA GLU A 134 -3.38 -7.22 11.89
C GLU A 134 -3.19 -5.79 12.39
N LYS A 135 -2.01 -5.19 12.15
CA LYS A 135 -1.70 -3.79 12.49
C LYS A 135 -1.71 -2.87 11.26
N SER A 136 -1.98 -3.43 10.09
CA SER A 136 -1.98 -2.67 8.83
C SER A 136 -3.31 -1.92 8.69
N ASP A 137 -3.24 -0.67 8.23
CA ASP A 137 -4.42 0.16 8.02
C ASP A 137 -4.83 0.16 6.55
N CYS A 138 -6.13 0.12 6.27
CA CYS A 138 -6.67 0.03 4.93
C CYS A 138 -7.70 1.13 4.69
N PHE A 139 -7.67 1.74 3.51
CA PHE A 139 -8.61 2.79 3.14
C PHE A 139 -8.97 2.74 1.65
N LEU A 140 -10.14 3.28 1.32
CA LEU A 140 -10.55 3.51 -0.06
C LEU A 140 -9.72 4.66 -0.64
N LYS A 141 -9.04 4.39 -1.74
CA LYS A 141 -8.28 5.40 -2.48
C LYS A 141 -9.10 6.02 -3.60
N ASP A 142 -9.90 5.21 -4.31
CA ASP A 142 -10.66 5.63 -5.47
C ASP A 142 -11.80 4.66 -5.78
N PHE A 143 -12.79 5.09 -6.54
CA PHE A 143 -13.85 4.27 -7.11
C PHE A 143 -14.52 5.00 -8.28
N LYS A 144 -15.45 4.34 -8.98
CA LYS A 144 -16.27 4.97 -10.02
C LYS A 144 -17.74 4.85 -9.71
N LEU A 145 -18.51 5.90 -9.96
CA LEU A 145 -19.96 5.83 -9.97
C LEU A 145 -20.46 5.20 -11.26
N LEU A 146 -21.48 4.35 -11.15
CA LEU A 146 -22.14 3.71 -12.27
C LEU A 146 -23.21 4.67 -12.80
N GLY A 147 -23.09 5.06 -14.07
CA GLY A 147 -24.04 5.98 -14.71
C GLY A 147 -23.56 7.43 -14.84
N GLU A 148 -22.48 7.83 -14.15
CA GLU A 148 -21.82 9.11 -14.43
C GLU A 148 -20.83 8.99 -15.60
N LYS A 149 -20.89 9.95 -16.53
CA LYS A 149 -19.82 10.16 -17.49
C LYS A 149 -18.61 10.63 -16.71
N SER A 150 -17.49 9.91 -16.82
CA SER A 150 -16.23 10.22 -16.15
C SER A 150 -15.93 11.72 -16.22
N VAL A 151 -15.95 12.39 -15.07
CA VAL A 151 -15.35 13.71 -14.96
C VAL A 151 -13.85 13.49 -15.13
N ALA A 152 -13.38 13.73 -16.35
CA ALA A 152 -11.97 13.68 -16.67
C ALA A 152 -11.26 14.68 -15.75
N SER A 153 -10.43 14.16 -14.86
CA SER A 153 -9.49 14.92 -14.04
C SER A 153 -8.72 15.88 -14.95
N SER A 154 -9.11 17.16 -14.95
CA SER A 154 -8.35 18.21 -15.61
C SER A 154 -7.10 18.44 -14.77
N ARG A 155 -5.97 17.95 -15.30
CA ARG A 155 -4.64 18.33 -14.81
C ARG A 155 -4.49 19.85 -14.92
N HIS A 156 -4.25 20.50 -13.79
CA HIS A 156 -3.54 21.77 -13.71
C HIS A 156 -2.29 21.57 -12.86
#